data_AF-A0A502G8Q2-F1
#
_entry.id   AF-A0A502G8Q2-F1
#
_cell.length_a   1.000
_cell.length_b   1.000
_cell.length_c   1.000
_cell.angle_alpha   90.00
_cell.angle_beta   90.00
_cell.angle_gamma   90.00
#
_symmetry.space_group_name_H-M   'P 1'
#
loop_
_entity.id
_entity.type
_entity.pdbx_description
1 polymer ?
#
loop_
_entity_poly.entity_id
_entity_poly.type
_entity_poly.pdbx_seq_one_letter_code
_entity_poly.pdbx_strand_id
1 'polypeptide(L)'
;MDPVTPNDPEVDFLSRLFVRSPRAFNQAEARLFALALNSLTQHSSQETFQLAFRDIIPGDNEDGKQYAKLWVATKRLMQAIDYKTFRQGNSRSQYMLLFSTLGMDADTGLVTGKFNPDLKAYLLDLGNKFTTADLEALLMLR
;
A
#
# COMPACT_ATOMS: atom_id res chain seq x y z
N MET A 1 6.89 -13.55 25.23
CA MET A 1 6.27 -13.74 23.90
C MET A 1 4.81 -14.00 24.16
N ASP A 2 3.99 -12.97 24.11
CA ASP A 2 2.56 -13.12 24.33
C ASP A 2 1.91 -13.74 23.08
N PRO A 3 0.99 -14.70 23.24
CA PRO A 3 0.32 -15.35 22.14
C PRO A 3 -0.57 -14.32 21.43
N VAL A 4 -0.36 -14.13 20.13
CA VAL A 4 -1.22 -13.30 19.28
C VAL A 4 -2.61 -13.93 19.27
N THR A 5 -3.54 -13.35 20.03
CA THR A 5 -4.94 -13.78 20.06
C THR A 5 -5.63 -13.48 18.72
N PRO A 6 -6.54 -14.35 18.22
CA PRO A 6 -7.17 -14.21 16.90
C PRO A 6 -8.14 -13.03 16.74
N ASN A 7 -8.27 -12.19 17.78
CA ASN A 7 -9.26 -11.12 17.90
C ASN A 7 -8.62 -9.74 18.05
N ASP A 8 -7.37 -9.57 17.62
CA ASP A 8 -6.79 -8.23 17.53
C ASP A 8 -7.54 -7.44 16.44
N PRO A 9 -8.33 -6.41 16.81
CA PRO A 9 -9.14 -5.66 15.85
C PRO A 9 -8.29 -5.00 14.75
N GLU A 10 -7.01 -4.76 15.01
CA GLU A 10 -6.07 -4.20 14.03
C GLU A 10 -5.69 -5.23 12.95
N VAL A 11 -5.41 -6.48 13.37
CA VAL A 11 -5.13 -7.60 12.45
C VAL A 11 -6.34 -7.92 11.59
N ASP A 12 -7.54 -7.85 12.16
CA ASP A 12 -8.80 -8.06 11.44
C ASP A 12 -9.08 -6.93 10.43
N PHE A 13 -8.76 -5.67 10.75
CA PHE A 13 -8.92 -4.56 9.82
C PHE A 13 -7.98 -4.67 8.61
N LEU A 14 -6.68 -4.89 8.82
CA LEU A 14 -5.69 -5.04 7.74
C LEU A 14 -5.97 -6.27 6.87
N SER A 15 -6.36 -7.39 7.49
CA SER A 15 -6.79 -8.59 6.78
C SER A 15 -8.01 -8.31 5.88
N ARG A 16 -8.99 -7.56 6.38
CA ARG A 16 -10.16 -7.17 5.56
C ARG A 16 -9.80 -6.21 4.42
N LEU A 17 -8.87 -5.29 4.67
CA LEU A 17 -8.47 -4.26 3.71
C LEU A 17 -7.58 -4.81 2.59
N PHE A 18 -6.64 -5.70 2.89
CA PHE A 18 -5.66 -6.19 1.91
C PHE A 18 -5.87 -7.64 1.47
N VAL A 19 -6.28 -8.54 2.37
CA VAL A 19 -6.40 -9.98 2.07
C VAL A 19 -7.80 -10.35 1.58
N ARG A 20 -8.84 -9.79 2.19
CA ARG A 20 -10.24 -10.08 1.84
C ARG A 20 -10.86 -9.03 0.91
N SER A 21 -10.08 -8.03 0.51
CA SER A 21 -10.52 -7.10 -0.53
C SER A 21 -10.61 -7.84 -1.87
N PRO A 22 -11.64 -7.58 -2.69
CA PRO A 22 -11.77 -8.19 -4.01
C PRO A 22 -10.63 -7.83 -4.98
N ARG A 23 -9.76 -6.88 -4.63
CA ARG A 23 -8.73 -6.34 -5.51
C ARG A 23 -7.32 -6.70 -5.04
N ALA A 24 -6.72 -7.71 -5.68
CA ALA A 24 -5.29 -7.94 -5.53
C ALA A 24 -4.45 -6.96 -6.37
N PHE A 25 -3.26 -6.68 -5.87
CA PHE A 25 -2.32 -5.76 -6.51
C PHE A 25 -1.49 -6.50 -7.54
N ASN A 26 -1.11 -5.80 -8.61
CA ASN A 26 -0.05 -6.29 -9.49
C ASN A 26 1.33 -6.02 -8.86
N GLN A 27 2.39 -6.55 -9.47
CA GLN A 27 3.76 -6.41 -8.96
C GLN A 27 4.19 -4.95 -8.77
N ALA A 28 3.86 -4.06 -9.70
CA ALA A 28 4.25 -2.65 -9.60
C ALA A 28 3.48 -1.92 -8.49
N GLU A 29 2.19 -2.22 -8.32
CA GLU A 29 1.35 -1.70 -7.24
C GLU A 29 1.84 -2.17 -5.87
N ALA A 30 2.08 -3.47 -5.72
CA ALA A 30 2.55 -4.08 -4.48
C ALA A 30 3.91 -3.52 -4.06
N ARG A 31 4.85 -3.42 -5.02
CA ARG A 31 6.19 -2.90 -4.77
C ARG A 31 6.22 -1.42 -4.45
N LEU A 32 5.44 -0.60 -5.19
CA LEU A 32 5.29 0.83 -4.88
C LEU A 32 4.76 1.01 -3.45
N PHE A 33 3.70 0.29 -3.08
CA PHE A 33 3.13 0.35 -1.74
C PHE A 33 4.13 -0.09 -0.66
N ALA A 34 4.81 -1.23 -0.86
CA ALA A 34 5.75 -1.78 0.11
C ALA A 34 6.96 -0.86 0.33
N LEU A 35 7.50 -0.27 -0.73
CA LEU A 35 8.60 0.70 -0.65
C LEU A 35 8.15 2.00 0.02
N ALA A 36 6.95 2.50 -0.33
CA ALA A 36 6.40 3.70 0.30
C ALA A 36 6.18 3.49 1.80
N LEU A 37 5.70 2.30 2.19
CA LEU A 37 5.48 1.96 3.58
C LEU A 37 6.80 1.86 4.36
N ASN A 38 7.81 1.24 3.76
CA ASN A 38 9.14 1.16 4.37
C ASN A 38 9.79 2.56 4.53
N SER A 39 9.56 3.48 3.57
CA SER A 39 10.00 4.88 3.71
C SER A 39 9.33 5.57 4.90
N LEU A 40 8.05 5.30 5.15
CA LEU A 40 7.29 5.84 6.29
C LEU A 40 7.79 5.31 7.64
N THR A 41 8.15 4.02 7.73
CA THR A 41 8.63 3.41 8.99
C THR A 41 10.05 3.84 9.35
N GLN A 42 10.93 4.01 8.34
CA GLN A 42 12.30 4.49 8.56
C GLN A 42 12.35 5.96 8.98
N HIS A 43 11.37 6.77 8.54
CA HIS A 43 11.28 8.19 8.82
C HIS A 43 9.89 8.55 9.35
N SER A 44 9.55 8.07 10.55
CA SER A 44 8.21 8.23 11.16
C SER A 44 7.71 9.68 11.32
N SER A 45 8.62 10.66 11.21
CA SER A 45 8.31 12.10 11.18
C SER A 45 7.97 12.64 9.78
N GLN A 46 8.32 11.94 8.69
CA GLN A 46 7.96 12.32 7.34
C GLN A 46 6.54 11.85 7.00
N GLU A 47 5.68 12.79 6.64
CA GLU A 47 4.32 12.51 6.17
C GLU A 47 4.26 12.15 4.68
N THR A 48 5.32 12.50 3.96
CA THR A 48 5.50 12.28 2.52
C THR A 48 6.59 11.27 2.27
N PHE A 49 6.40 10.40 1.29
CA PHE A 49 7.48 9.59 0.73
C PHE A 49 7.89 10.09 -0.64
N GLN A 50 9.11 9.72 -1.04
CA GLN A 50 9.66 9.94 -2.37
C GLN A 50 10.42 8.68 -2.80
N LEU A 51 10.09 8.14 -3.96
CA LEU A 51 10.67 6.91 -4.50
C LEU A 51 11.10 7.13 -5.95
N ALA A 52 12.25 6.57 -6.36
CA ALA A 52 12.64 6.62 -7.76
C ALA A 52 11.97 5.50 -8.56
N PHE A 53 11.64 5.74 -9.84
CA PHE A 53 11.01 4.75 -10.72
C PHE A 53 11.80 3.44 -10.78
N ARG A 54 13.13 3.53 -10.84
CA ARG A 54 14.06 2.40 -10.87
C ARG A 54 13.99 1.47 -9.66
N ASP A 55 13.60 1.99 -8.50
CA ASP A 55 13.50 1.17 -7.28
C ASP A 55 12.23 0.31 -7.32
N ILE A 56 11.17 0.85 -7.96
CA ILE A 56 9.86 0.21 -8.09
C ILE A 56 9.85 -0.79 -9.26
N ILE A 57 10.42 -0.44 -10.40
CA ILE A 57 10.52 -1.33 -11.58
C ILE A 57 12.00 -1.45 -11.94
N PRO A 58 12.74 -2.39 -11.31
CA PRO A 58 14.16 -2.57 -11.59
C PRO A 58 14.38 -3.20 -12.97
N GLY A 59 15.39 -2.71 -13.71
CA GLY A 59 15.88 -3.32 -14.95
C GLY A 59 15.16 -2.95 -16.25
N ASP A 60 14.14 -2.09 -16.21
CA ASP A 60 13.50 -1.52 -17.41
C ASP A 60 14.23 -0.19 -17.76
N ASN A 61 15.22 -0.24 -18.67
CA ASN A 61 15.93 0.96 -19.16
C ASN A 61 15.15 1.69 -20.28
N GLU A 62 13.93 1.27 -20.57
CA GLU A 62 13.03 2.00 -21.47
C GLU A 62 12.14 2.93 -20.64
N ASP A 63 12.67 4.12 -20.35
CA ASP A 63 12.04 5.14 -19.48
C ASP A 63 10.55 5.38 -19.80
N GLY A 64 10.17 5.35 -21.07
CA GLY A 64 8.78 5.50 -21.51
C GLY A 64 7.85 4.34 -21.10
N LYS A 65 8.33 3.09 -21.13
CA LYS A 65 7.55 1.92 -20.70
C LYS A 65 7.44 1.88 -19.18
N GLN A 66 8.51 2.25 -18.48
CA GLN A 66 8.52 2.31 -17.02
C GLN A 66 7.52 3.35 -16.51
N TYR A 67 7.53 4.56 -17.07
CA TYR A 67 6.56 5.61 -16.74
C TYR A 67 5.12 5.14 -16.97
N ALA A 68 4.83 4.54 -18.14
CA ALA A 68 3.48 4.06 -18.45
C ALA A 68 2.99 2.99 -17.45
N LYS A 69 3.85 2.04 -17.07
CA LYS A 69 3.53 1.01 -16.06
C LYS A 69 3.24 1.64 -14.69
N LEU A 70 4.10 2.56 -14.25
CA LEU A 70 3.92 3.27 -12.97
C LEU A 70 2.70 4.17 -12.98
N TRP A 71 2.38 4.81 -14.11
CA TRP A 71 1.18 5.64 -14.24
C TRP A 71 -0.09 4.82 -14.02
N VAL A 72 -0.15 3.62 -14.61
CA VAL A 72 -1.26 2.68 -14.39
C VAL A 72 -1.33 2.25 -12.93
N ALA A 73 -0.19 1.87 -12.32
CA ALA A 73 -0.12 1.47 -10.91
C ALA A 73 -0.58 2.60 -9.97
N THR A 74 -0.10 3.83 -10.18
CA THR A 74 -0.48 5.04 -9.44
C THR A 74 -1.98 5.30 -9.51
N LYS A 75 -2.55 5.31 -10.72
CA LYS A 75 -4.01 5.47 -10.90
C LYS A 75 -4.80 4.40 -10.17
N ARG A 76 -4.30 3.16 -10.21
CA ARG A 76 -4.95 2.02 -9.57
C ARG A 76 -4.90 2.14 -8.05
N LEU A 77 -3.74 2.45 -7.47
CA LEU A 77 -3.58 2.67 -6.03
C LEU A 77 -4.39 3.86 -5.48
N MET A 78 -4.69 4.86 -6.33
CA MET A 78 -5.57 5.99 -5.99
C MET A 78 -7.07 5.66 -6.05
N GLN A 79 -7.47 4.45 -6.46
CA GLN A 79 -8.87 4.04 -6.38
C GLN A 79 -9.19 3.54 -4.97
N ALA A 80 -10.40 3.82 -4.51
CA ALA A 80 -10.87 3.35 -3.22
C ALA A 80 -10.92 1.82 -3.17
N ILE A 81 -10.43 1.27 -2.06
CA ILE A 81 -10.57 -0.14 -1.71
C ILE A 81 -11.94 -0.32 -1.08
N ASP A 82 -12.74 -1.24 -1.62
CA ASP A 82 -13.94 -1.75 -0.96
C ASP A 82 -13.55 -2.86 0.02
N TYR A 83 -14.06 -2.77 1.24
CA TYR A 83 -13.95 -3.81 2.25
C TYR A 83 -15.26 -3.94 3.02
N LYS A 84 -15.56 -5.16 3.44
CA LYS A 84 -16.78 -5.47 4.19
C LYS A 84 -16.54 -5.35 5.68
N THR A 85 -17.46 -4.67 6.35
CA THR A 85 -17.55 -4.61 7.80
C THR A 85 -18.83 -5.31 8.26
N PHE A 86 -18.74 -6.04 9.37
CA PHE A 86 -19.90 -6.62 10.03
C PHE A 86 -20.21 -5.80 11.29
N ARG A 87 -21.38 -5.14 11.31
CA ARG A 87 -21.93 -4.50 12.51
C ARG A 87 -23.33 -5.04 12.75
N GLN A 88 -23.57 -5.58 13.94
CA GLN A 88 -24.90 -6.03 14.41
C GLN A 88 -25.64 -6.94 13.40
N GLY A 89 -24.94 -7.94 12.86
CA GLY A 89 -25.55 -8.92 11.93
C GLY A 89 -25.72 -8.44 10.48
N ASN A 90 -25.46 -7.16 10.18
CA ASN A 90 -25.53 -6.61 8.83
C ASN A 90 -24.14 -6.41 8.22
N SER A 91 -23.98 -6.86 6.98
CA SER A 91 -22.79 -6.59 6.16
C SER A 91 -22.89 -5.20 5.54
N ARG A 92 -21.91 -4.35 5.79
CA ARG A 92 -21.79 -3.01 5.20
C ARG A 92 -20.49 -2.89 4.42
N SER A 93 -20.59 -2.56 3.13
CA SER A 93 -19.43 -2.14 2.31
C SER A 93 -18.97 -0.76 2.74
N GLN A 94 -17.66 -0.62 2.88
CA GLN A 94 -16.99 0.65 3.12
C GLN A 94 -15.90 0.85 2.08
N TYR A 95 -15.66 2.12 1.76
CA TYR A 95 -14.68 2.53 0.75
C TYR A 95 -13.61 3.37 1.43
N MET A 96 -12.34 3.10 1.13
CA MET A 96 -11.22 3.84 1.70
C MET A 96 -10.09 4.00 0.69
N LEU A 97 -9.49 5.18 0.66
CA LEU A 97 -8.26 5.43 -0.12
C LEU A 97 -7.04 5.03 0.68
N LEU A 98 -6.07 4.37 0.04
CA LEU A 98 -4.77 4.08 0.65
C LEU A 98 -3.88 5.30 0.76
N PHE A 99 -3.93 6.15 -0.27
CA PHE A 99 -3.13 7.36 -0.39
C PHE A 99 -4.06 8.57 -0.39
N SER A 100 -3.69 9.62 0.36
CA SER A 100 -4.36 10.92 0.28
C SER A 100 -3.86 11.70 -0.94
N THR A 101 -2.57 11.56 -1.26
CA THR A 101 -1.96 12.07 -2.49
C THR A 101 -0.98 11.03 -3.06
N LEU A 102 -0.96 10.91 -4.39
CA LEU A 102 0.05 10.14 -5.10
C LEU A 102 0.27 10.79 -6.47
N GLY A 103 1.52 11.11 -6.76
CA GLY A 103 1.92 11.83 -7.96
C GLY A 103 3.20 11.24 -8.55
N MET A 104 3.40 11.53 -9.84
CA MET A 104 4.58 11.12 -10.58
C MET A 104 5.14 12.33 -11.32
N ASP A 105 6.46 12.40 -11.38
CA ASP A 105 7.19 13.42 -12.11
C ASP A 105 8.11 12.71 -13.11
N ALA A 106 7.83 12.92 -14.40
CA ALA A 106 8.55 12.27 -15.49
C ALA A 106 9.96 12.84 -15.68
N ASP A 107 10.15 14.13 -15.40
CA ASP A 107 11.42 14.83 -15.61
C ASP A 107 12.45 14.41 -14.55
N THR A 108 11.98 14.16 -13.33
CA THR A 108 12.82 13.72 -12.21
C THR A 108 12.84 12.21 -12.00
N GLY A 109 11.90 11.47 -12.60
CA GLY A 109 11.79 10.02 -12.45
C GLY A 109 11.33 9.59 -11.06
N LEU A 110 10.48 10.39 -10.41
CA LEU A 110 10.08 10.21 -9.03
C LEU A 110 8.58 9.97 -8.86
N VAL A 111 8.23 9.09 -7.93
CA VAL A 111 6.89 8.97 -7.34
C VAL A 111 6.93 9.66 -5.98
N THR A 112 5.97 10.54 -5.72
CA THR A 112 5.80 11.21 -4.42
C THR A 112 4.38 11.02 -3.93
N GLY A 113 4.19 10.84 -2.63
CA GLY A 113 2.85 10.69 -2.09
C GLY A 113 2.75 10.78 -0.59
N LYS A 114 1.51 10.75 -0.12
CA LYS A 114 1.13 10.68 1.28
C LYS A 114 0.14 9.55 1.47
N PHE A 115 0.36 8.72 2.48
CA PHE A 115 -0.66 7.77 2.90
C PHE A 115 -1.90 8.51 3.40
N ASN A 116 -3.04 7.83 3.38
CA ASN A 116 -4.22 8.30 4.07
C ASN A 116 -3.92 8.35 5.58
N PRO A 117 -4.05 9.51 6.25
CA PRO A 117 -3.74 9.64 7.67
C PRO A 117 -4.59 8.70 8.55
N ASP A 118 -5.80 8.35 8.13
CA ASP A 118 -6.68 7.41 8.86
C ASP A 118 -6.07 6.00 8.94
N LEU A 119 -5.15 5.66 8.05
CA LEU A 119 -4.45 4.39 8.00
C LEU A 119 -3.12 4.40 8.75
N LYS A 120 -2.63 5.54 9.20
CA LYS A 120 -1.24 5.72 9.68
C LYS A 120 -0.85 4.71 10.77
N ALA A 121 -1.68 4.54 11.80
CA ALA A 121 -1.40 3.62 12.90
C ALA A 121 -1.24 2.17 12.42
N TYR A 122 -2.20 1.70 11.61
CA TYR A 122 -2.19 0.36 11.04
C TYR A 122 -1.02 0.12 10.09
N LEU A 123 -0.66 1.13 9.29
CA LEU A 123 0.46 1.06 8.36
C LEU A 123 1.80 0.98 9.11
N LEU A 124 2.00 1.78 10.15
CA LEU A 124 3.21 1.72 10.96
C LEU A 124 3.37 0.34 11.62
N ASP A 125 2.29 -0.22 12.18
CA ASP A 125 2.30 -1.57 12.72
C ASP A 125 2.64 -2.63 11.65
N LEU A 126 2.01 -2.53 10.48
CA LEU A 126 2.26 -3.43 9.35
C LEU A 126 3.71 -3.38 8.88
N GLY A 127 4.29 -2.20 8.70
CA GLY A 127 5.67 -2.03 8.25
C GLY A 127 6.72 -2.41 9.31
N ASN A 128 6.35 -2.48 10.59
CA ASN A 128 7.22 -3.00 11.65
C ASN A 128 7.19 -4.54 11.73
N LYS A 129 6.11 -5.17 11.28
CA LYS A 129 5.89 -6.63 11.35
C LYS A 129 6.44 -7.38 10.14
N PHE A 130 6.52 -6.74 8.98
CA PHE A 130 6.85 -7.39 7.72
C PHE A 130 7.98 -6.66 6.99
N THR A 131 8.85 -7.42 6.31
CA THR A 131 9.82 -6.83 5.40
C THR A 131 9.13 -6.36 4.12
N THR A 132 9.82 -5.53 3.32
CA THR A 132 9.31 -5.10 2.00
C THR A 132 8.95 -6.30 1.11
N ALA A 133 9.77 -7.35 1.10
CA ALA A 133 9.52 -8.55 0.30
C ALA A 133 8.29 -9.33 0.81
N ASP A 134 8.10 -9.44 2.11
CA ASP A 134 6.92 -10.09 2.70
C ASP A 134 5.64 -9.33 2.36
N LEU A 135 5.69 -7.99 2.41
CA LEU A 135 4.57 -7.12 2.04
C LEU A 135 4.22 -7.24 0.56
N GLU A 136 5.22 -7.24 -0.33
CA GLU A 136 5.01 -7.45 -1.77
C GLU A 136 4.29 -8.78 -2.03
N ALA A 137 4.77 -9.86 -1.41
CA ALA A 137 4.15 -11.17 -1.53
C ALA A 137 2.71 -11.16 -1.01
N LEU A 138 2.48 -10.61 0.18
CA LEU A 138 1.16 -10.55 0.81
C LEU A 138 0.13 -9.80 -0.05
N LEU A 139 0.51 -8.66 -0.61
CA LEU A 139 -0.39 -7.82 -1.44
C LEU A 139 -0.76 -8.46 -2.78
N MET A 140 0.03 -9.46 -3.21
CA MET A 140 -0.20 -10.22 -4.43
C MET A 140 -0.96 -11.52 -4.18
N LEU A 141 -1.15 -11.95 -2.93
CA LEU A 141 -1.91 -13.16 -2.60
C LEU A 141 -3.40 -13.00 -2.96
N ARG A 142 -3.98 -14.08 -3.48
CA ARG A 142 -5.41 -14.26 -3.75
C ARG A 142 -5.86 -15.61 -3.22
#